data_AF-A0A8T2ZC67-F1
#
_entry.id   AF-A0A8T2ZC67-F1
#
_cell.length_a   1.000
_cell.length_b   1.000
_cell.length_c   1.000
_cell.angle_alpha   90.00
_cell.angle_beta   90.00
_cell.angle_gamma   90.00
#
_symmetry.space_group_name_H-M   'P 1'
#
loop_
_entity.id
_entity.type
_entity.pdbx_description
1 polymer ?
#
loop_
_entity_poly.entity_id
_entity_poly.type
_entity_poly.pdbx_seq_one_letter_code
_entity_poly.pdbx_strand_id
1 'polypeptide(L)'
;MFFIIKKHDTCDAPIKAKEELVFHVGFRQFVARPIFSTDDLNSDKHKMERFLHAGCFSVASIYALISFPPHPLIVLKSTGGAAPAVASFGSLRSVDPDRIILKKTVLTGPVEVYTKCGHHGRIKEPVGTHGAMKYTFNGILQQHDTVCMSLYKRAYPRTQVPNS
;
A
#
# COMPACT_ATOMS: atom_id res chain seq x y z
N MET A 1 10.67 -3.10 10.47
CA MET A 1 10.92 -1.67 10.75
C MET A 1 9.94 -0.83 9.97
N PHE A 2 9.45 0.26 10.57
CA PHE A 2 8.50 1.18 9.97
C PHE A 2 9.10 2.58 9.88
N PHE A 3 9.10 3.12 8.68
CA PHE A 3 9.63 4.45 8.38
C PHE A 3 8.48 5.36 7.97
N ILE A 4 8.40 6.55 8.57
CA ILE A 4 7.56 7.61 8.04
C ILE A 4 8.33 8.23 6.87
N ILE A 5 7.73 8.24 5.68
CA ILE A 5 8.36 8.77 4.47
C ILE A 5 7.43 9.75 3.75
N LYS A 6 8.03 10.73 3.09
CA LYS A 6 7.36 11.67 2.19
C LYS A 6 8.08 11.69 0.85
N LYS A 7 7.31 11.60 -0.24
CA LYS A 7 7.85 11.73 -1.60
C LYS A 7 8.54 13.08 -1.75
N HIS A 8 9.73 13.08 -2.33
CA HIS A 8 10.44 14.33 -2.62
C HIS A 8 9.81 15.02 -3.83
N ASP A 9 9.71 16.36 -3.80
CA ASP A 9 8.98 17.13 -4.81
C ASP A 9 9.66 17.10 -6.19
N THR A 10 10.98 16.87 -6.25
CA THR A 10 11.69 16.72 -7.53
C THR A 10 11.47 15.36 -8.20
N CYS A 11 10.85 14.40 -7.51
CA CYS A 11 10.59 13.07 -8.03
C CYS A 11 9.17 13.01 -8.61
N ASP A 12 9.01 13.31 -9.89
CA ASP A 12 7.70 13.19 -10.55
C ASP A 12 7.30 11.74 -10.79
N ALA A 13 8.28 10.87 -11.04
CA ALA A 13 8.05 9.46 -11.35
C ALA A 13 7.20 8.77 -10.25
N PRO A 14 6.19 7.98 -10.61
CA PRO A 14 5.44 7.19 -9.64
C PRO A 14 6.36 6.16 -9.00
N ILE A 15 6.33 6.06 -7.68
CA ILE A 15 7.08 5.06 -6.91
C ILE A 15 6.10 3.97 -6.51
N LYS A 16 6.28 2.77 -7.04
CA LYS A 16 5.36 1.65 -6.81
C LYS A 16 5.74 0.90 -5.55
N ALA A 17 4.75 0.40 -4.82
CA ALA A 17 5.02 -0.52 -3.71
C ALA A 17 5.72 -1.79 -4.23
N LYS A 18 6.69 -2.28 -3.46
CA LYS A 18 7.58 -3.42 -3.79
C LYS A 18 8.56 -3.16 -4.94
N GLU A 19 8.68 -1.92 -5.40
CA GLU A 19 9.78 -1.48 -6.25
C GLU A 19 11.09 -1.48 -5.45
N GLU A 20 12.21 -1.69 -6.13
CA GLU A 20 13.52 -1.73 -5.51
C GLU A 20 14.05 -0.32 -5.26
N LEU A 21 14.36 -0.04 -4.00
CA LEU A 21 14.82 1.27 -3.54
C LEU A 21 16.02 1.09 -2.62
N VAL A 22 16.92 2.07 -2.63
CA VAL A 22 18.09 2.11 -1.75
C VAL A 22 17.73 2.97 -0.54
N PHE A 23 17.78 2.38 0.65
CA PHE A 23 17.52 3.04 1.92
C PHE A 23 18.84 3.41 2.57
N HIS A 24 19.05 4.70 2.79
CA HIS A 24 20.14 5.24 3.61
C HIS A 24 19.56 5.65 4.95
N VAL A 25 19.72 4.78 5.94
CA VAL A 25 19.27 4.97 7.31
C VAL A 25 20.50 5.31 8.14
N GLY A 26 20.76 6.60 8.34
CA GLY A 26 21.98 7.09 9.00
C GLY A 26 23.23 6.55 8.32
N PHE A 27 24.02 5.72 9.01
CA PHE A 27 25.24 5.10 8.47
C PHE A 27 24.99 3.76 7.74
N ARG A 28 23.78 3.21 7.80
CA ARG A 28 23.43 1.92 7.17
C ARG A 28 22.80 2.16 5.81
N GLN A 29 23.31 1.46 4.81
CA GLN A 29 22.73 1.42 3.47
C GLN A 29 22.31 0.01 3.13
N PHE A 30 21.11 -0.14 2.58
CA PHE A 30 20.64 -1.43 2.07
C PHE A 30 19.59 -1.24 0.97
N VAL A 31 19.44 -2.26 0.12
CA VAL A 31 18.43 -2.30 -0.93
C VAL A 31 17.19 -3.02 -0.42
N ALA A 32 16.01 -2.42 -0.54
CA ALA A 32 14.77 -3.01 -0.06
C ALA A 32 13.60 -2.78 -1.03
N ARG A 33 12.58 -3.61 -0.87
CA ARG A 33 11.30 -3.50 -1.60
C ARG A 33 10.17 -3.18 -0.63
N PRO A 34 9.96 -1.89 -0.29
CA PRO A 34 9.03 -1.49 0.78
C PRO A 34 7.58 -1.70 0.39
N ILE A 35 6.74 -1.89 1.41
CA ILE A 35 5.30 -1.77 1.29
C ILE A 35 4.88 -0.44 1.90
N PHE A 36 4.08 0.32 1.15
CA PHE A 36 3.52 1.59 1.61
C PHE A 36 2.16 1.37 2.25
N SER A 37 1.86 2.14 3.30
CA SER A 37 0.57 2.13 3.98
C SER A 37 0.20 3.52 4.51
N THR A 38 -1.10 3.75 4.68
CA THR A 38 -1.62 4.93 5.38
C THR A 38 -1.13 4.97 6.83
N ASP A 39 -1.16 6.17 7.41
CA ASP A 39 -0.69 6.40 8.77
C ASP A 39 -1.74 7.00 9.71
N ASP A 40 -2.84 6.26 9.85
CA ASP A 40 -3.95 6.63 10.72
C ASP A 40 -3.58 6.35 12.20
N LEU A 41 -3.49 7.40 13.02
CA LEU A 41 -3.10 7.31 14.44
C LEU A 41 -4.10 6.54 15.30
N ASN A 42 -5.35 6.45 14.87
CA ASN A 42 -6.45 5.83 15.61
C ASN A 42 -6.76 4.39 15.18
N SER A 43 -5.85 3.75 14.41
CA SER A 43 -6.11 2.41 13.88
C SER A 43 -4.87 1.53 13.83
N ASP A 44 -5.00 0.29 14.30
CA ASP A 44 -3.94 -0.74 14.20
C ASP A 44 -3.95 -1.45 12.83
N LYS A 45 -4.93 -1.12 11.98
CA LYS A 45 -5.13 -1.71 10.65
C LYS A 45 -4.89 -0.65 9.59
N HIS A 46 -3.73 -0.72 8.96
CA HIS A 46 -3.32 0.29 7.98
C HIS A 46 -3.60 -0.19 6.56
N LYS A 47 -4.21 0.69 5.76
CA LYS A 47 -4.51 0.38 4.36
C LYS A 47 -3.22 0.43 3.54
N MET A 48 -2.97 -0.64 2.79
CA MET A 48 -1.84 -0.70 1.86
C MET A 48 -2.06 0.25 0.68
N GLU A 49 -1.03 1.05 0.38
CA GLU A 49 -0.99 1.90 -0.80
C GLU A 49 -0.22 1.21 -1.93
N ARG A 50 -0.71 1.35 -3.16
CA ARG A 50 -0.05 0.76 -4.34
C ARG A 50 1.13 1.60 -4.82
N PHE A 51 1.10 2.90 -4.51
CA PHE A 51 2.07 3.89 -4.92
C PHE A 51 2.31 4.85 -3.75
N LEU A 52 3.49 5.45 -3.69
CA LEU A 52 3.76 6.55 -2.77
C LEU A 52 3.15 7.83 -3.36
N HIS A 53 2.20 8.42 -2.64
CA HIS A 53 1.53 9.65 -3.06
C HIS A 53 2.37 10.88 -2.71
N ALA A 54 2.34 11.90 -3.57
CA ALA A 54 2.99 13.18 -3.31
C ALA A 54 2.20 14.00 -2.28
N GLY A 55 2.87 14.90 -1.57
CA GLY A 55 2.24 15.82 -0.61
C GLY A 55 1.88 15.22 0.76
N CYS A 56 1.73 13.91 0.87
CA CYS A 56 1.37 13.23 2.12
C CYS A 56 2.53 12.40 2.69
N PHE A 57 2.51 12.21 4.01
CA PHE A 57 3.35 11.21 4.67
C PHE A 57 2.67 9.83 4.60
N SER A 58 3.43 8.82 4.25
CA SER A 58 3.02 7.42 4.28
C SER A 58 4.05 6.61 5.06
N VAL A 59 3.68 5.41 5.51
CA VAL A 59 4.62 4.52 6.18
C VAL A 59 5.17 3.48 5.22
N ALA A 60 6.50 3.41 5.12
CA ALA A 60 7.22 2.35 4.44
C ALA A 60 7.61 1.25 5.44
N SER A 61 7.18 0.03 5.13
CA SER A 61 7.41 -1.16 5.93
C SER A 61 8.38 -2.10 5.24
N ILE A 62 9.46 -2.47 5.93
CA ILE A 62 10.48 -3.40 5.44
C ILE A 62 10.96 -4.36 6.53
N TYR A 63 11.41 -5.53 6.09
CA TYR A 63 12.23 -6.43 6.89
C TYR A 63 13.71 -6.16 6.59
N ALA A 64 14.43 -5.64 7.57
CA ALA A 64 15.86 -5.34 7.50
C ALA A 64 16.44 -5.29 8.93
N LEU A 65 17.76 -5.13 9.04
CA LEU A 65 18.48 -5.05 10.31
C LEU A 65 17.92 -3.94 11.21
N ILE A 66 17.69 -4.27 12.48
CA ILE A 66 17.11 -3.36 13.46
C ILE A 66 18.00 -2.12 13.62
N SER A 67 17.35 -0.95 13.65
CA SER A 67 17.95 0.34 13.98
C SER A 67 17.11 0.99 15.09
N PHE A 68 17.71 1.86 15.90
CA PHE A 68 17.03 2.54 17.01
C PHE A 68 16.68 3.98 16.62
N PRO A 69 15.42 4.44 16.81
CA PRO A 69 15.04 5.83 16.59
C PRO A 69 15.75 6.82 17.54
N PRO A 70 15.89 8.09 17.16
CA PRO A 70 15.55 8.67 15.86
C PRO A 70 16.64 8.35 14.82
N HIS A 71 16.24 7.88 13.64
CA HIS A 71 17.17 7.62 12.55
C HIS A 71 16.67 8.29 11.28
N PRO A 72 17.35 9.33 10.75
CA PRO A 72 16.96 9.96 9.51
C PRO A 72 17.12 8.97 8.36
N LEU A 73 16.21 9.06 7.39
CA LEU A 73 16.14 8.20 6.23
C LEU A 73 16.13 9.04 4.95
N ILE A 74 17.00 8.68 4.01
CA ILE A 74 16.91 9.09 2.61
C ILE A 74 16.70 7.84 1.76
N VAL A 75 15.74 7.90 0.85
CA VAL A 75 15.44 6.81 -0.08
C VAL A 75 15.80 7.26 -1.48
N LEU A 76 16.64 6.48 -2.14
CA LEU A 76 17.06 6.71 -3.52
C LEU A 76 16.43 5.68 -4.45
N LYS A 77 16.10 6.14 -5.65
CA LYS A 77 15.63 5.30 -6.75
C LYS A 77 16.73 5.19 -7.80
N SER A 78 17.17 3.96 -8.05
CA SER A 78 18.13 3.67 -9.12
C SER A 78 17.41 3.70 -10.47
N THR A 79 17.89 4.53 -11.39
CA THR A 79 17.35 4.63 -12.75
C THR A 79 18.36 4.04 -13.72
N GLY A 80 18.36 2.69 -13.83
CA GLY A 80 19.02 1.90 -14.89
C GLY A 80 20.27 2.51 -15.55
N GLY A 81 21.33 2.78 -14.77
CA GLY A 81 22.62 3.27 -15.27
C GLY A 81 22.94 4.74 -14.98
N ALA A 82 21.96 5.55 -14.55
CA ALA A 82 22.15 6.92 -14.11
C ALA A 82 22.42 7.02 -12.60
N ALA A 83 22.92 8.19 -12.16
CA ALA A 83 23.10 8.49 -10.74
C ALA A 83 21.76 8.33 -9.98
N PRO A 84 21.76 7.71 -8.80
CA PRO A 84 20.53 7.44 -8.06
C PRO A 84 19.86 8.76 -7.64
N ALA A 85 18.58 8.90 -7.97
CA ALA A 85 17.82 10.12 -7.69
C ALA A 85 17.12 10.02 -6.32
N VAL A 86 17.01 11.14 -5.61
CA VAL A 86 16.27 11.22 -4.34
C VAL A 86 14.78 11.02 -4.60
N ALA A 87 14.23 9.94 -4.04
CA ALA A 87 12.84 9.54 -4.25
C ALA A 87 11.93 10.00 -3.11
N SER A 88 12.41 9.84 -1.87
CA SER A 88 11.70 10.26 -0.66
C SER A 88 12.66 10.47 0.50
N PHE A 89 12.23 11.25 1.48
CA PHE A 89 12.94 11.44 2.74
C PHE A 89 12.02 11.06 3.90
N GLY A 90 12.59 10.85 5.08
CA GLY A 90 11.81 10.41 6.22
C GLY A 90 12.65 10.12 7.46
N SER A 91 12.06 9.35 8.36
CA SER A 91 12.72 8.89 9.57
C SER A 91 12.18 7.54 10.02
N LEU A 92 12.99 6.80 10.78
CA LEU A 92 12.54 5.60 11.46
C LEU A 92 11.54 5.98 12.55
N ARG A 93 10.31 5.44 12.45
CA ARG A 93 9.25 5.66 13.43
C ARG A 93 9.30 4.65 14.56
N SER A 94 9.29 3.36 14.21
CA SER A 94 9.26 2.28 15.20
C SER A 94 9.72 0.95 14.59
N VAL A 95 10.04 0.01 15.48
CA VAL A 95 10.38 -1.37 15.14
C VAL A 95 9.44 -2.28 15.92
N ASP A 96 8.27 -2.55 15.33
CA ASP A 96 7.22 -3.36 15.95
C ASP A 96 6.79 -4.47 14.98
N PRO A 97 6.65 -5.74 15.39
CA PRO A 97 6.09 -6.79 14.56
C PRO A 97 4.57 -6.71 14.36
N ASP A 98 3.85 -5.96 15.20
CA ASP A 98 2.38 -6.06 15.31
C ASP A 98 1.60 -5.24 14.28
N ARG A 99 2.23 -4.24 13.63
CA ARG A 99 1.55 -3.41 12.61
C ARG A 99 0.94 -4.27 11.50
N ILE A 100 -0.38 -4.17 11.33
CA ILE A 100 -1.12 -4.92 10.32
C ILE A 100 -1.32 -4.06 9.07
N ILE A 101 -0.77 -4.49 7.95
CA ILE A 101 -0.96 -3.85 6.64
C ILE A 101 -1.99 -4.65 5.84
N LEU A 102 -3.05 -3.99 5.39
CA LEU A 102 -4.18 -4.61 4.68
C LEU A 102 -4.25 -4.14 3.23
N LYS A 103 -4.08 -5.08 2.29
CA LYS A 103 -4.31 -4.83 0.87
C LYS A 103 -5.79 -4.96 0.55
N LYS A 104 -6.42 -3.84 0.19
CA LYS A 104 -7.77 -3.81 -0.36
C LYS A 104 -7.79 -4.50 -1.74
N THR A 105 -8.60 -5.54 -1.87
CA THR A 105 -8.91 -6.24 -3.12
C THR A 105 -10.40 -6.07 -3.36
N VAL A 106 -10.77 -5.44 -4.46
CA VAL A 106 -12.18 -5.27 -4.77
C VAL A 106 -12.65 -6.50 -5.52
N LEU A 107 -13.57 -7.28 -4.93
CA LEU A 107 -14.29 -8.34 -5.62
C LEU A 107 -15.64 -7.80 -6.13
N THR A 108 -16.37 -8.65 -6.80
CA THR A 108 -17.77 -8.49 -7.16
C THR A 108 -18.43 -9.82 -6.75
N GLY A 109 -19.25 -9.84 -5.68
CA GLY A 109 -19.62 -11.09 -4.96
C GLY A 109 -20.35 -10.91 -3.61
N PRO A 110 -20.69 -11.98 -2.84
CA PRO A 110 -21.71 -11.97 -1.77
C PRO A 110 -21.22 -11.43 -0.45
N VAL A 111 -21.15 -10.11 -0.43
CA VAL A 111 -20.75 -9.22 0.64
C VAL A 111 -21.52 -7.92 0.36
N GLU A 112 -21.58 -6.99 1.31
CA GLU A 112 -22.14 -5.68 1.02
C GLU A 112 -21.40 -5.05 -0.18
N VAL A 113 -22.17 -4.80 -1.23
CA VAL A 113 -21.68 -4.21 -2.45
C VAL A 113 -22.08 -2.76 -2.49
N TYR A 114 -21.21 -1.96 -3.07
CA TYR A 114 -21.45 -0.55 -3.28
C TYR A 114 -21.14 -0.22 -4.73
N THR A 115 -21.77 0.81 -5.24
CA THR A 115 -21.45 1.36 -6.56
C THR A 115 -20.60 2.61 -6.41
N LYS A 116 -19.86 2.98 -7.45
CA LYS A 116 -19.09 4.24 -7.46
C LYS A 116 -19.99 5.48 -7.29
N CYS A 117 -21.27 5.38 -7.67
CA CYS A 117 -22.29 6.42 -7.52
C CYS A 117 -22.99 6.41 -6.14
N GLY A 118 -22.58 5.54 -5.20
CA GLY A 118 -23.04 5.59 -3.81
C GLY A 118 -24.25 4.72 -3.47
N HIS A 119 -24.77 3.91 -4.39
CA HIS A 119 -25.79 2.91 -4.08
C HIS A 119 -25.18 1.71 -3.34
N HIS A 120 -25.89 1.19 -2.34
CA HIS A 120 -25.50 0.05 -1.52
C HIS A 120 -26.45 -1.13 -1.77
N GLY A 121 -25.92 -2.35 -1.70
CA GLY A 121 -26.70 -3.56 -1.94
C GLY A 121 -26.09 -4.81 -1.34
N ARG A 122 -26.82 -5.92 -1.50
CA ARG A 122 -26.41 -7.26 -1.05
C ARG A 122 -26.60 -8.28 -2.16
N ILE A 123 -25.79 -9.34 -2.14
CA ILE A 123 -26.06 -10.52 -2.98
C ILE A 123 -27.15 -11.36 -2.37
N LYS A 124 -28.02 -11.88 -3.24
CA LYS A 124 -29.04 -12.86 -2.91
C LYS A 124 -28.62 -14.27 -3.27
N GLU A 125 -28.37 -14.52 -4.55
CA GLU A 125 -28.20 -15.88 -5.06
C GLU A 125 -27.24 -15.92 -6.25
N PRO A 126 -26.48 -17.03 -6.41
CA PRO A 126 -25.79 -17.31 -7.65
C PRO A 126 -26.80 -17.61 -8.76
N VAL A 127 -26.48 -17.22 -9.99
CA VAL A 127 -27.31 -17.44 -11.17
C VAL A 127 -26.50 -18.24 -12.19
N GLY A 128 -26.93 -19.48 -12.44
CA GLY A 128 -26.26 -20.39 -13.40
C GLY A 128 -24.87 -20.84 -12.97
N THR A 129 -24.09 -21.36 -13.92
CA THR A 129 -22.76 -21.98 -13.69
C THR A 129 -21.58 -21.07 -14.05
N HIS A 130 -21.83 -19.93 -14.72
CA HIS A 130 -20.80 -19.02 -15.23
C HIS A 130 -20.45 -17.87 -14.27
N GLY A 131 -20.82 -17.99 -12.99
CA GLY A 131 -20.47 -17.01 -11.95
C GLY A 131 -21.29 -15.72 -11.98
N ALA A 132 -22.44 -15.68 -12.68
CA ALA A 132 -23.39 -14.59 -12.53
C ALA A 132 -24.05 -14.64 -11.15
N MET A 133 -24.43 -13.48 -10.61
CA MET A 133 -25.03 -13.36 -9.28
C MET A 133 -26.11 -12.30 -9.30
N LYS A 134 -27.15 -12.50 -8.49
CA LYS A 134 -28.26 -11.56 -8.33
C LYS A 134 -28.04 -10.69 -7.11
N TYR A 135 -28.27 -9.39 -7.28
CA TYR A 135 -28.09 -8.37 -6.26
C TYR A 135 -29.41 -7.68 -5.93
N THR A 136 -29.47 -7.04 -4.77
CA THR A 136 -30.56 -6.12 -4.39
C THR A 136 -29.94 -4.86 -3.84
N PHE A 137 -30.29 -3.71 -4.42
CA PHE A 137 -29.77 -2.39 -4.08
C PHE A 137 -30.86 -1.51 -3.47
N ASN A 138 -30.43 -0.47 -2.75
CA ASN A 138 -31.28 0.57 -2.18
C ASN A 138 -31.89 1.54 -3.21
N GLY A 139 -31.43 1.52 -4.45
CA GLY A 139 -31.90 2.38 -5.54
C GLY A 139 -31.79 1.69 -6.90
N ILE A 140 -32.26 2.39 -7.94
CA ILE A 140 -32.20 1.92 -9.32
C ILE A 140 -30.78 2.13 -9.85
N LEU A 141 -30.15 1.04 -10.28
CA LEU A 141 -28.84 1.09 -10.94
C LEU A 141 -28.98 1.40 -12.43
N GLN A 142 -28.02 2.17 -12.94
CA GLN A 142 -27.89 2.48 -14.35
C GLN A 142 -26.90 1.52 -15.03
N GLN A 143 -27.00 1.35 -16.35
CA GLN A 143 -26.14 0.42 -17.10
C GLN A 143 -24.63 0.75 -17.01
N HIS A 144 -24.29 2.02 -16.80
CA HIS A 144 -22.91 2.48 -16.65
C HIS A 144 -22.37 2.33 -15.21
N ASP A 145 -23.19 1.89 -14.25
CA ASP A 145 -22.78 1.72 -12.87
C ASP A 145 -21.89 0.50 -12.69
N THR A 146 -20.76 0.69 -12.01
CA THR A 146 -19.86 -0.41 -11.63
C THR A 146 -20.13 -0.83 -10.19
N VAL A 147 -20.66 -2.03 -10.00
CA VAL A 147 -20.78 -2.68 -8.69
C VAL A 147 -19.39 -3.09 -8.18
N CYS A 148 -19.09 -2.79 -6.93
CA CYS A 148 -17.81 -3.02 -6.27
C CYS A 148 -18.03 -3.68 -4.89
N MET A 149 -17.08 -4.49 -4.44
CA MET A 149 -17.10 -5.10 -3.12
C MET A 149 -15.71 -5.04 -2.50
N SER A 150 -15.57 -4.55 -1.27
CA SER A 150 -14.25 -4.38 -0.65
C SER A 150 -13.84 -5.60 0.18
N LEU A 151 -12.88 -6.39 -0.30
CA LEU A 151 -12.17 -7.37 0.51
C LEU A 151 -10.79 -6.87 0.95
N TYR A 152 -10.24 -7.46 2.01
CA TYR A 152 -8.91 -7.13 2.50
C TYR A 152 -8.09 -8.41 2.71
N LYS A 153 -6.82 -8.39 2.30
CA LYS A 153 -5.84 -9.45 2.56
C LYS A 153 -4.63 -8.85 3.26
N ARG A 154 -4.08 -9.55 4.26
CA ARG A 154 -2.84 -9.13 4.93
C ARG A 154 -1.67 -9.09 3.95
N ALA A 155 -0.92 -8.00 3.97
CA ALA A 155 0.26 -7.79 3.15
C ALA A 155 1.50 -7.81 4.04
N TYR A 156 2.45 -8.68 3.70
CA TYR A 156 3.72 -8.80 4.41
C TYR A 156 4.85 -8.16 3.60
N PRO A 157 5.74 -7.38 4.24
CA PRO A 157 6.98 -6.91 3.60
C PRO A 157 7.78 -8.08 3.05
N ARG A 158 8.61 -7.83 2.03
CA ARG A 158 9.52 -8.86 1.54
C ARG A 158 10.78 -8.88 2.39
N THR A 159 11.29 -10.07 2.69
CA THR A 159 12.64 -10.25 3.19
C THR A 159 13.63 -9.80 2.12
N GLN A 160 14.71 -9.15 2.54
CA GLN A 160 15.82 -8.85 1.64
C GLN A 160 16.47 -10.15 1.21
N VAL A 161 16.70 -10.29 -0.09
CA VAL A 161 17.56 -11.36 -0.61
C VAL A 161 18.98 -10.85 -0.44
N PRO A 162 19.88 -11.60 0.23
CA PRO A 162 21.30 -11.26 0.21
C PRO A 162 21.74 -11.25 -1.26
N ASN A 163 22.41 -10.19 -1.70
CA ASN A 163 23.03 -10.18 -3.02
C ASN A 163 24.09 -11.29 -3.03
N SER A 164 23.86 -12.34 -3.82
CA SER A 164 24.87 -13.34 -4.19
C SER A 164 25.87 -12.75 -5.16
#